data_AF-A0A7K4CZJ2-F1
#
_entry.id   AF-A0A7K4CZJ2-F1
#
_cell.length_a   1.000
_cell.length_b   1.000
_cell.length_c   1.000
_cell.angle_alpha   90.00
_cell.angle_beta   90.00
_cell.angle_gamma   90.00
#
_symmetry.space_group_name_H-M   'P 1'
#
loop_
_entity.id
_entity.type
_entity.pdbx_description
1 polymer ?
#
loop_
_entity_poly.entity_id
_entity_poly.type
_entity_poly.pdbx_seq_one_letter_code
_entity_poly.pdbx_strand_id
1 'polypeptide(L)'
;MTDVEHVIFREEKIPVIDGRLDLSLKRFKSLEEIEGLKTLGQITSLSLYGTRYSNLAELISYENLKTIQGFRIPYIFKSFSK
;
A
#
# COMPACT_ATOMS: atom_id res chain seq x y z
N MET A 1 -22.27 -1.93 14.10
CA MET A 1 -20.94 -2.23 13.55
C MET A 1 -20.72 -1.29 12.39
N THR A 2 -19.84 -0.31 12.53
CA THR A 2 -19.37 0.48 11.38
C THR A 2 -18.56 -0.45 10.50
N ASP A 3 -18.91 -0.55 9.22
CA ASP A 3 -18.10 -1.28 8.24
C ASP A 3 -16.71 -0.64 8.23
N VAL A 4 -15.68 -1.45 8.39
CA VAL A 4 -14.30 -0.97 8.43
C VAL A 4 -13.92 -0.63 6.99
N GLU A 5 -13.48 0.62 6.75
CA GLU A 5 -12.93 1.02 5.45
C GLU A 5 -11.86 0.01 5.03
N HIS A 6 -11.86 -0.36 3.76
CA HIS A 6 -10.97 -1.39 3.25
C HIS A 6 -10.74 -1.17 1.76
N VAL A 7 -9.69 -1.81 1.27
CA VAL A 7 -9.46 -1.99 -0.16
C VAL A 7 -9.56 -3.46 -0.51
N ILE A 8 -9.71 -3.74 -1.80
CA ILE A 8 -9.59 -5.09 -2.33
C ILE A 8 -8.38 -5.16 -3.24
N PHE A 9 -7.51 -6.12 -3.00
CA PHE A 9 -6.38 -6.44 -3.86
C PHE A 9 -6.36 -7.94 -4.12
N ARG A 10 -6.62 -8.38 -5.35
CA ARG A 10 -6.65 -9.80 -5.75
C ARG A 10 -7.53 -10.64 -4.81
N GLU A 11 -8.79 -10.22 -4.65
CA GLU A 11 -9.79 -10.88 -3.79
C GLU A 11 -9.52 -10.79 -2.28
N GLU A 12 -8.37 -10.24 -1.86
CA GLU A 12 -8.07 -10.00 -0.46
C GLU A 12 -8.65 -8.66 0.01
N LYS A 13 -9.49 -8.71 1.04
CA LYS A 13 -9.98 -7.53 1.75
C LYS A 13 -8.91 -7.05 2.73
N ILE A 14 -8.33 -5.89 2.47
CA ILE A 14 -7.29 -5.29 3.32
C ILE A 14 -7.93 -4.13 4.09
N PRO A 15 -8.14 -4.26 5.40
CA PRO A 15 -8.79 -3.22 6.20
C PRO A 15 -7.85 -2.04 6.46
N VAL A 16 -8.46 -0.86 6.61
CA VAL A 16 -7.85 0.30 7.24
C VAL A 16 -8.04 0.15 8.75
N ILE A 17 -6.94 0.13 9.50
CA ILE A 17 -6.94 0.00 10.96
C ILE A 17 -6.34 1.26 11.55
N ASP A 18 -7.10 1.97 12.37
CA ASP A 18 -6.69 3.24 13.01
C ASP A 18 -6.12 4.27 12.01
N GLY A 19 -6.74 4.38 10.83
CA GLY A 19 -6.32 5.28 9.76
C GLY A 19 -5.05 4.85 9.02
N ARG A 20 -4.57 3.61 9.25
CA ARG A 20 -3.42 3.02 8.56
C ARG A 20 -3.87 1.95 7.58
N LEU A 21 -3.40 2.04 6.35
CA LEU A 21 -3.49 0.98 5.35
C LEU A 21 -2.12 0.33 5.16
N ASP A 22 -2.05 -1.00 5.27
CA ASP A 22 -0.83 -1.77 5.08
C ASP A 22 -0.87 -2.54 3.76
N LEU A 23 -0.06 -2.10 2.80
CA LEU A 23 0.15 -2.76 1.51
C LEU A 23 1.55 -3.39 1.41
N SER A 24 2.22 -3.60 2.54
CA SER A 24 3.55 -4.17 2.57
C SER A 24 3.58 -5.54 1.92
N LEU A 25 4.67 -5.82 1.21
CA LEU A 25 4.92 -7.07 0.48
C LEU A 25 3.92 -7.39 -0.64
N LYS A 26 2.88 -6.57 -0.85
CA LYS A 26 1.96 -6.72 -1.98
C LYS A 26 2.69 -6.40 -3.27
N ARG A 27 2.50 -7.26 -4.28
CA ARG A 27 3.19 -7.16 -5.58
C ARG A 27 2.27 -6.53 -6.63
N PHE A 28 1.88 -5.29 -6.40
CA PHE A 28 1.21 -4.45 -7.40
C PHE A 28 2.23 -3.58 -8.14
N LYS A 29 1.93 -3.25 -9.39
CA LYS A 29 2.71 -2.36 -10.25
C LYS A 29 2.09 -0.96 -10.34
N SER A 30 0.77 -0.89 -10.20
CA SER A 30 -0.02 0.34 -10.21
C SER A 30 -1.01 0.33 -9.04
N LEU A 31 -1.39 1.51 -8.53
CA LEU A 31 -2.45 1.63 -7.53
C LEU A 31 -3.83 1.28 -8.10
N GLU A 32 -3.99 1.28 -9.42
CA GLU A 32 -5.23 0.86 -10.09
C GLU A 32 -5.54 -0.62 -9.89
N GLU A 33 -4.55 -1.44 -9.50
CA GLU A 33 -4.78 -2.83 -9.11
C GLU A 33 -5.48 -2.96 -7.75
N ILE A 34 -5.62 -1.86 -7.00
CA ILE A 34 -6.16 -1.83 -5.65
C ILE A 34 -7.52 -1.13 -5.69
N GLU A 35 -8.57 -1.95 -5.65
CA GLU A 35 -9.94 -1.48 -5.70
C GLU A 35 -10.31 -0.73 -4.42
N GLY A 36 -11.02 0.39 -4.57
CA GLY A 36 -11.46 1.22 -3.43
C GLY A 36 -10.36 2.09 -2.80
N LEU A 37 -9.12 2.07 -3.30
CA LEU A 37 -8.04 2.87 -2.73
C LEU A 37 -8.35 4.38 -2.80
N LYS A 38 -8.78 4.88 -3.97
CA LYS A 38 -9.10 6.31 -4.19
C LYS A 38 -10.32 6.80 -3.40
N THR A 39 -11.13 5.89 -2.85
CA THR A 39 -12.33 6.23 -2.09
C THR A 39 -12.11 6.27 -0.58
N LEU A 40 -10.89 5.96 -0.11
CA LEU A 40 -10.56 6.01 1.32
C LEU A 40 -10.52 7.45 1.82
N GLY A 41 -11.43 7.81 2.72
CA GLY A 41 -11.52 9.16 3.26
C GLY A 41 -10.60 9.41 4.45
N GLN A 42 -10.22 8.35 5.18
CA GLN A 42 -9.64 8.46 6.52
C GLN A 42 -8.18 7.99 6.63
N ILE A 43 -7.54 7.58 5.53
CA ILE A 43 -6.15 7.11 5.61
C ILE A 43 -5.20 8.27 5.92
N THR A 44 -4.49 8.15 7.02
CA THR A 44 -3.43 9.08 7.44
C THR A 44 -2.04 8.46 7.27
N SER A 45 -1.96 7.13 7.22
CA SER A 45 -0.72 6.39 7.04
C SER A 45 -0.86 5.28 5.99
N LEU A 46 0.12 5.21 5.07
CA LEU A 46 0.24 4.15 4.08
C LEU A 46 1.58 3.44 4.23
N SER A 47 1.56 2.11 4.31
CA SER A 47 2.75 1.27 4.36
C SER A 47 2.99 0.56 3.03
N LEU A 48 4.19 0.73 2.48
CA LEU A 48 4.64 0.20 1.19
C LEU A 48 5.92 -0.64 1.33
N TYR A 49 6.23 -1.16 2.52
CA TYR A 49 7.47 -1.91 2.76
C TYR A 49 7.59 -3.13 1.86
N GLY A 50 8.77 -3.32 1.25
CA GLY A 50 9.03 -4.46 0.38
C GLY A 50 8.17 -4.54 -0.88
N THR A 51 7.42 -3.48 -1.21
CA THR A 51 6.78 -3.33 -2.52
C THR A 51 7.83 -2.90 -3.55
N ARG A 52 7.52 -3.10 -4.84
CA ARG A 52 8.31 -2.55 -5.96
C ARG A 52 7.70 -1.24 -6.49
N TYR A 53 6.71 -0.71 -5.81
CA TYR A 53 6.00 0.49 -6.23
C TYR A 53 6.91 1.70 -6.03
N SER A 54 7.21 2.42 -7.11
CA SER A 54 8.14 3.56 -7.11
C SER A 54 7.50 4.87 -7.54
N ASN A 55 6.27 4.83 -8.07
CA ASN A 55 5.58 6.03 -8.55
C ASN A 55 4.81 6.72 -7.43
N LEU A 56 5.50 7.45 -6.55
CA LEU A 56 4.83 8.15 -5.45
C LEU A 56 3.99 9.36 -5.90
N ALA A 57 4.06 9.78 -7.16
CA ALA A 57 3.30 10.93 -7.67
C ALA A 57 1.78 10.69 -7.64
N GLU A 58 1.34 9.44 -7.82
CA GLU A 58 -0.08 9.06 -7.72
C GLU A 58 -0.59 9.12 -6.28
N LEU A 59 0.30 9.18 -5.27
CA LEU A 59 -0.07 9.32 -3.86
C LEU A 59 -0.32 10.79 -3.45
N ILE A 60 -0.01 11.76 -4.32
CA ILE A 60 -0.22 13.18 -4.06
C ILE A 60 -1.71 13.55 -4.03
N SER A 61 -2.58 12.73 -4.65
CA SER A 61 -4.03 12.97 -4.66
C SER A 61 -4.75 12.61 -3.35
N TYR A 62 -4.05 12.04 -2.35
CA TYR A 62 -4.63 11.68 -1.06
C TYR A 62 -4.48 12.83 -0.08
N GLU A 63 -5.49 13.70 -0.03
CA GLU A 63 -5.47 14.96 0.74
C GLU A 63 -5.20 14.78 2.25
N ASN A 64 -5.60 13.63 2.80
CA ASN A 64 -5.46 13.31 4.23
C ASN A 64 -4.21 12.48 4.57
N LEU A 65 -3.42 12.07 3.58
CA LEU A 65 -2.27 11.19 3.79
C LEU A 65 -1.10 11.99 4.38
N LYS A 66 -0.83 11.77 5.67
CA LYS A 66 0.23 12.48 6.42
C LYS A 66 1.55 11.75 6.40
N THR A 67 1.53 10.44 6.21
CA THR A 67 2.71 9.60 6.34
C THR A 67 2.72 8.48 5.33
N ILE A 68 3.79 8.40 4.54
CA ILE A 68 4.09 7.25 3.69
C ILE A 68 5.33 6.58 4.27
N GLN A 69 5.20 5.30 4.63
CA GLN A 69 6.31 4.48 5.09
C GLN A 69 6.71 3.53 3.98
N GLY A 70 7.93 3.67 3.48
CA GLY A 70 8.48 2.76 2.48
C GLY A 70 9.99 2.74 2.59
N PHE A 71 10.57 1.66 3.12
CA PHE A 71 11.99 1.40 2.96
C PHE A 71 12.16 0.40 1.82
N ARG A 72 12.86 0.83 0.76
CA ARG A 72 13.37 -0.07 -0.26
C ARG A 72 14.45 -0.90 0.41
N ILE A 73 14.12 -2.13 0.81
CA ILE A 73 15.16 -3.13 1.04
C ILE A 73 15.64 -3.52 -0.36
N PRO A 74 16.86 -3.15 -0.81
CA PRO A 74 17.41 -3.82 -1.99
C PRO A 74 17.47 -5.30 -1.61
N TYR A 75 16.67 -6.13 -2.28
CA TYR A 75 16.78 -7.57 -2.17
C TYR A 75 18.20 -7.95 -2.63
N ILE A 76 19.15 -8.03 -1.69
CA ILE A 76 20.39 -8.76 -1.88
C ILE A 76 20.04 -10.24 -1.79
N PHE A 77 19.36 -10.78 -2.81
CA PHE A 77 19.58 -12.17 -3.17
C PHE A 77 20.74 -12.16 -4.16
N LYS A 78 21.97 -12.21 -3.63
CA LYS A 78 23.02 -12.89 -4.39
C LYS A 78 22.51 -14.31 -4.59
N SER A 79 22.16 -14.63 -5.82
CA SER A 79 22.08 -16.01 -6.29
C SER A 79 23.42 -16.68 -6.00
N PHE A 80 23.55 -17.36 -4.86
CA PHE A 80 24.52 -18.43 -4.70
C PHE A 80 23.83 -19.72 -5.10
N SER A 81 23.96 -20.07 -6.38
CA SER A 81 23.89 -21.46 -6.83
C SER A 81 25.10 -21.66 -7.73
N LYS A 82 25.87 -22.69 -7.37
CA LYS A 82 27.12 -23.15 -8.01
C LYS A 82 27.00 -23.33 -9.51
#